data_AF-A0A244E6R4-F1
#
_entry.id   AF-A0A244E6R4-F1
#
_cell.length_a   1.000
_cell.length_b   1.000
_cell.length_c   1.000
_cell.angle_alpha   90.00
_cell.angle_beta   90.00
_cell.angle_gamma   90.00
#
_symmetry.space_group_name_H-M   'P 1'
#
loop_
_entity.id
_entity.type
_entity.pdbx_description
1 polymer ?
#
loop_
_entity_poly.entity_id
_entity_poly.type
_entity_poly.pdbx_seq_one_letter_code
_entity_poly.pdbx_strand_id
1 'polypeptide(L)'
;MAAETRTWMAAAPTVGYPDGNPKAVPQVSQNTRAAVRSEAVAWVRSGMSQIAYGNAPSDSRGPSYTRAAQAFEAMRQGDATANAQYLVPPRSASAIAR
;
A
#
# COMPACT_ATOMS: atom_id res chain seq x y z
N MET A 1 -15.54 -42.85 1.00
CA MET A 1 -15.83 -41.57 0.30
C MET A 1 -17.17 -40.96 0.71
N ALA A 2 -18.33 -41.62 0.56
CA ALA A 2 -19.63 -41.00 0.89
C ALA A 2 -19.81 -40.56 2.36
N ALA A 3 -19.20 -41.26 3.33
CA ALA A 3 -19.27 -40.89 4.74
C ALA A 3 -18.47 -39.62 5.06
N GLU A 4 -17.31 -39.47 4.44
CA GLU A 4 -16.41 -38.33 4.62
C GLU A 4 -17.00 -37.04 4.04
N THR A 5 -17.67 -37.15 2.88
CA THR A 5 -18.44 -36.05 2.29
C THR A 5 -19.58 -35.59 3.21
N ARG A 6 -20.28 -36.51 3.89
CA ARG A 6 -21.35 -36.14 4.83
C ARG A 6 -20.82 -35.41 6.06
N THR A 7 -19.68 -35.84 6.60
CA THR A 7 -19.01 -35.15 7.70
C THR A 7 -18.57 -33.74 7.30
N TRP A 8 -18.03 -33.59 6.10
CA TRP A 8 -17.60 -32.28 5.58
C TRP A 8 -18.79 -31.33 5.37
N MET A 9 -19.92 -31.84 4.86
CA MET A 9 -21.14 -31.05 4.70
C MET A 9 -21.78 -30.66 6.05
N ALA A 10 -21.72 -31.53 7.05
CA ALA A 10 -22.25 -31.22 8.40
C ALA A 10 -21.42 -30.16 9.13
N ALA A 11 -20.12 -30.07 8.84
CA ALA A 11 -19.21 -29.06 9.41
C ALA A 11 -19.08 -27.80 8.55
N ALA A 12 -19.74 -27.75 7.39
CA ALA A 12 -19.63 -26.62 6.48
C ALA A 12 -20.33 -25.38 7.09
N PRO A 13 -19.64 -24.23 7.16
CA PRO A 13 -20.26 -23.00 7.63
C PRO A 13 -21.42 -22.60 6.70
N THR A 14 -22.66 -22.62 7.20
CA THR A 14 -23.87 -22.18 6.49
C THR A 14 -24.04 -20.65 6.52
N VAL A 15 -22.94 -19.92 6.35
CA VAL A 15 -22.98 -18.45 6.29
C VAL A 15 -23.52 -18.07 4.91
N GLY A 16 -24.85 -17.93 4.82
CA GLY A 16 -25.49 -17.25 3.71
C GLY A 16 -24.98 -15.81 3.60
N TYR A 17 -24.92 -15.29 2.38
CA TYR A 17 -24.64 -13.87 2.15
C TYR A 17 -25.72 -13.06 2.86
N PRO A 18 -25.39 -12.19 3.83
CA PRO A 18 -26.39 -11.30 4.39
C PRO A 18 -26.78 -10.29 3.32
N ASP A 19 -27.94 -10.50 2.70
CA ASP A 19 -28.66 -9.49 1.93
C ASP A 19 -28.90 -8.30 2.86
N GLY A 20 -28.06 -7.27 2.77
CA GLY A 20 -28.35 -5.98 3.39
C GLY A 20 -27.54 -5.59 4.63
N ASN A 21 -26.34 -6.15 4.89
CA ASN A 21 -25.35 -5.37 5.64
C ASN A 21 -24.47 -4.63 4.62
N PRO A 22 -24.64 -3.33 4.36
CA PRO A 22 -23.68 -2.58 3.57
C PRO A 22 -22.39 -2.58 4.37
N LYS A 23 -21.51 -3.57 4.09
CA LYS A 23 -20.12 -3.53 4.54
C LYS A 23 -19.65 -2.12 4.17
N ALA A 24 -19.27 -1.33 5.18
CA ALA A 24 -18.85 0.04 4.99
C ALA A 24 -17.94 0.08 3.76
N VAL A 25 -18.40 0.75 2.69
CA VAL A 25 -17.62 0.84 1.46
C VAL A 25 -16.31 1.50 1.88
N PRO A 26 -15.17 0.78 1.84
CA PRO A 26 -13.92 1.35 2.30
C PRO A 26 -13.71 2.63 1.49
N GLN A 27 -13.43 3.73 2.17
CA GLN A 27 -13.00 4.96 1.51
C GLN A 27 -11.66 4.66 0.85
N VAL A 28 -11.70 4.22 -0.41
CA VAL A 28 -10.50 3.97 -1.19
C VAL A 28 -10.01 5.32 -1.69
N SER A 29 -8.96 5.85 -1.06
CA SER A 29 -8.24 7.00 -1.62
C SER A 29 -7.73 6.62 -3.00
N GLN A 30 -8.07 7.41 -4.02
CA GLN A 30 -7.58 7.19 -5.37
C GLN A 30 -6.15 7.76 -5.48
N ASN A 31 -5.18 6.87 -5.66
CA ASN A 31 -3.82 7.29 -5.98
C ASN A 31 -3.79 7.92 -7.38
N THR A 32 -3.22 9.11 -7.50
CA THR A 32 -3.04 9.76 -8.80
C THR A 32 -1.99 9.00 -9.62
N ARG A 33 -2.04 9.10 -10.96
CA ARG A 33 -1.01 8.51 -11.84
C ARG A 33 0.40 9.03 -11.51
N ALA A 34 0.50 10.27 -11.04
CA ALA A 34 1.76 10.86 -10.60
C ALA A 34 2.29 10.18 -9.32
N ALA A 35 1.42 9.98 -8.32
CA ALA A 35 1.78 9.28 -7.08
C ALA A 35 2.21 7.83 -7.33
N VAL A 36 1.50 7.11 -8.21
CA VAL A 36 1.88 5.74 -8.59
C VAL A 36 3.25 5.71 -9.28
N ARG A 37 3.55 6.70 -10.14
CA ARG A 37 4.85 6.80 -10.82
C ARG A 37 6.00 7.09 -9.85
N SER A 38 5.82 8.03 -8.91
CA SER A 38 6.88 8.34 -7.92
C SER A 38 7.14 7.14 -7.02
N GLU A 39 6.08 6.45 -6.58
CA GLU A 39 6.17 5.23 -5.79
C GLU A 39 6.91 4.11 -6.55
N ALA A 40 6.61 3.91 -7.83
CA ALA A 40 7.32 2.94 -8.66
C ALA A 40 8.83 3.27 -8.79
N VAL A 41 9.18 4.55 -8.91
CA VAL A 41 10.59 4.99 -8.94
C VAL A 41 11.28 4.71 -7.61
N ALA A 42 10.65 5.05 -6.48
CA ALA A 42 11.17 4.75 -5.14
C ALA A 42 11.35 3.24 -4.93
N TRP A 43 10.43 2.43 -5.44
CA TRP A 43 10.48 0.97 -5.37
C TRP A 43 11.66 0.36 -6.11
N VAL A 44 11.99 0.89 -7.29
CA VAL A 44 13.18 0.47 -8.03
C VAL A 44 14.45 0.93 -7.33
N ARG A 45 14.52 2.20 -6.92
CA ARG A 45 15.72 2.81 -6.30
C ARG A 45 16.08 2.21 -4.94
N SER A 46 15.10 1.77 -4.17
CA SER A 46 15.31 1.10 -2.88
C SER A 46 15.85 -0.33 -2.99
N GLY A 47 15.84 -0.92 -4.19
CA GLY A 47 16.21 -2.31 -4.41
C GLY A 47 15.10 -3.32 -4.09
N MET A 48 13.91 -2.88 -3.67
CA MET A 48 12.76 -3.78 -3.47
C MET A 48 12.41 -4.57 -4.75
N SER A 49 12.53 -3.94 -5.92
CA SER A 49 12.31 -4.62 -7.21
C SER A 49 13.23 -5.84 -7.43
N GLN A 50 14.47 -5.78 -6.94
CA GLN A 50 15.43 -6.87 -7.02
C GLN A 50 15.08 -8.02 -6.06
N ILE A 51 14.42 -7.71 -4.94
CA ILE A 51 13.94 -8.73 -4.00
C ILE A 51 12.67 -9.40 -4.52
N ALA A 52 11.79 -8.63 -5.18
CA ALA A 52 10.55 -9.13 -5.74
C ALA A 52 10.75 -9.98 -7.01
N TYR A 53 11.72 -9.62 -7.85
CA TYR A 53 11.94 -10.28 -9.14
C TYR A 53 13.31 -10.97 -9.28
N GLY A 54 14.16 -10.90 -8.26
CA GLY A 54 15.46 -11.57 -8.28
C GLY A 54 15.34 -13.06 -8.03
N ASN A 55 16.35 -13.80 -8.49
CA ASN A 55 16.47 -15.26 -8.30
C ASN A 55 16.86 -15.67 -6.87
N ALA A 56 16.93 -14.72 -5.94
CA ALA A 56 17.20 -14.98 -4.53
C ALA A 56 15.92 -15.53 -3.88
N PRO A 57 16.02 -16.54 -2.98
CA PRO A 57 14.85 -16.97 -2.21
C PRO A 57 14.23 -15.73 -1.58
N SER A 58 12.92 -15.55 -1.81
CA SER A 58 12.12 -14.42 -1.33
C SER A 58 12.03 -14.47 0.19
N ASP A 59 13.15 -14.22 0.87
CA ASP A 59 13.17 -14.06 2.31
C ASP A 59 12.65 -12.65 2.60
N SER A 60 11.33 -12.51 2.55
CA SER A 60 10.59 -11.29 2.85
C SER A 60 10.79 -10.80 4.30
N ARG A 61 11.65 -11.48 5.08
CA ARG A 61 12.03 -11.13 6.45
C ARG A 61 13.56 -11.08 6.66
N GLY A 62 14.35 -11.26 5.59
CA GLY A 62 15.80 -11.22 5.66
C GLY A 62 16.37 -9.80 5.85
N PRO A 63 17.63 -9.65 6.30
CA PRO A 63 18.26 -8.34 6.50
C PRO A 63 18.31 -7.45 5.24
N SER A 64 18.42 -8.07 4.07
CA SER A 64 18.38 -7.39 2.76
C SER A 64 17.00 -6.77 2.50
N TYR A 65 15.92 -7.49 2.80
CA TYR A 65 14.56 -6.97 2.72
C TYR A 65 14.33 -5.81 3.68
N THR A 66 14.70 -5.95 4.94
CA THR A 66 14.50 -4.90 5.95
C THR A 66 15.21 -3.61 5.55
N ARG A 67 16.44 -3.70 5.03
CA ARG A 67 17.18 -2.53 4.54
C ARG A 67 16.50 -1.87 3.34
N ALA A 68 16.06 -2.66 2.36
CA ALA A 68 15.36 -2.15 1.18
C ALA A 68 14.01 -1.50 1.56
N ALA A 69 13.26 -2.11 2.47
CA ALA A 69 12.00 -1.57 2.98
C ALA A 69 12.20 -0.24 3.72
N GLN A 70 13.22 -0.13 4.58
CA GLN A 70 13.56 1.12 5.26
C GLN A 70 13.94 2.22 4.26
N ALA A 71 14.73 1.88 3.23
CA ALA A 71 15.11 2.82 2.18
C ALA A 71 13.90 3.29 1.35
N PHE A 72 12.98 2.38 1.03
CA PHE A 72 11.74 2.69 0.32
C PHE A 72 10.86 3.66 1.12
N GLU A 73 10.65 3.39 2.41
CA GLU A 73 9.87 4.26 3.29
C GLU A 73 10.49 5.65 3.43
N ALA A 74 11.81 5.75 3.56
CA ALA A 74 12.51 7.04 3.61
C ALA A 74 12.27 7.87 2.33
N MET A 75 12.30 7.24 1.15
CA MET A 75 12.02 7.91 -0.12
C MET A 75 10.55 8.33 -0.24
N ARG A 76 9.62 7.45 0.15
CA ARG A 76 8.18 7.73 0.16
C ARG A 76 7.81 8.90 1.07
N GLN A 77 8.44 9.00 2.24
CA GLN A 77 8.25 10.11 3.19
C GLN A 77 8.81 11.43 2.66
N GLY A 78 9.93 11.40 1.93
CA GLY A 78 10.49 12.56 1.23
C GLY A 78 9.56 13.07 0.12
N ASP A 79 8.97 12.18 -0.68
CA ASP A 79 7.99 12.55 -1.70
C ASP A 79 6.67 13.04 -1.07
N ALA A 80 6.22 12.45 0.03
CA ALA A 80 5.03 12.90 0.74
C ALA A 80 5.20 14.30 1.34
N THR A 81 6.36 14.60 1.92
CA THR A 81 6.67 15.94 2.43
C THR A 81 6.81 16.96 1.30
N ALA A 82 7.47 16.61 0.20
CA ALA A 82 7.53 17.47 -0.99
C ALA A 82 6.13 17.77 -1.56
N ASN A 83 5.28 16.76 -1.74
CA ASN A 83 3.92 16.92 -2.25
C ASN A 83 3.02 17.71 -1.30
N ALA A 84 3.16 17.54 0.02
CA ALA A 84 2.44 18.35 1.00
C ALA A 84 2.84 19.83 0.93
N GLN A 85 4.11 20.11 0.64
CA GLN A 85 4.63 21.47 0.49
C GLN A 85 4.09 22.18 -0.76
N TYR A 86 3.74 21.45 -1.82
CA TYR A 86 3.03 22.00 -2.98
C TYR A 86 1.53 22.25 -2.75
N LEU A 87 0.92 21.56 -1.77
CA LEU A 87 -0.51 21.74 -1.44
C LEU A 87 -0.77 22.91 -0.48
N VAL A 88 0.26 23.39 0.21
CA VAL A 88 0.21 24.64 0.97
C VAL A 88 0.55 25.78 0.02
N PRO A 89 -0.40 26.65 -0.38
CA PRO A 89 -0.05 27.80 -1.20
C PRO A 89 1.00 28.63 -0.46
N PRO A 90 2.00 29.21 -1.15
CA PRO A 90 2.87 30.20 -0.53
C PRO A 90 1.93 31.25 0.04
N ARG A 91 1.99 31.52 1.35
CA ARG A 91 1.32 32.68 1.92
C ARG A 91 1.80 33.87 1.10
N SER A 92 0.93 34.38 0.25
CA SER A 92 1.15 35.63 -0.44
C SER A 92 1.42 36.64 0.66
N ALA A 93 2.68 36.98 0.87
CA ALA A 93 3.07 38.14 1.65
C ALA A 93 2.61 39.36 0.84
N SER A 94 1.31 39.63 0.87
CA SER A 94 0.76 40.88 0.40
C SER A 94 1.18 41.93 1.42
N ALA A 95 2.09 42.78 0.99
CA ALA A 95 2.50 43.98 1.68
C ALA A 95 1.28 44.76 2.20
N ILE A 96 1.34 45.24 3.44
CA ILE A 96 0.56 46.39 3.86
C ILE A 96 1.60 47.46 4.20
N ALA A 97 1.77 48.39 3.26
CA ALA A 97 2.33 49.68 3.55
C ALA A 97 1.52 50.37 4.64
N ARG A 98 2.19 50.85 5.68
CA ARG A 98 1.82 52.05 6.43
C ARG A 98 3.04 52.58 7.17
#